data_AF-A0A081DDY1-F1
#
_entry.id   AF-A0A081DDY1-F1
#
_cell.length_a   1.000
_cell.length_b   1.000
_cell.length_c   1.000
_cell.angle_alpha   90.00
_cell.angle_beta   90.00
_cell.angle_gamma   90.00
#
_symmetry.space_group_name_H-M   'P 1'
#
loop_
_entity.id
_entity.type
_entity.pdbx_description
1 polymer ?
#
loop_
_entity_poly.entity_id
_entity_poly.type
_entity_poly.pdbx_seq_one_letter_code
_entity_poly.pdbx_strand_id
1 'polypeptide(L)' 'MDYEIDDLAAFAKANSINYKILKIHNPWLRENKLNNKSGKLYEIEIPENGYYD' A
#
# COMPACT_ATOMS: atom_id res chain seq x y z
N MET A 1 -9.86 5.45 14.00
CA MET A 1 -8.47 5.93 13.96
C MET A 1 -8.01 5.81 12.53
N ASP A 2 -8.18 6.90 11.80
CA ASP A 2 -7.59 7.16 10.49
C ASP A 2 -6.09 7.42 10.70
N TYR A 3 -5.25 6.64 10.01
CA TYR A 3 -3.79 6.80 10.07
C TYR A 3 -3.33 7.44 8.77
N GLU A 4 -2.62 8.56 8.87
CA GLU A 4 -1.90 9.13 7.75
C GLU A 4 -0.68 8.25 7.44
N ILE A 5 -0.63 7.73 6.22
CA ILE A 5 0.50 6.93 5.73
C ILE A 5 1.45 7.90 5.03
N ASP A 6 2.42 8.43 5.76
CA ASP A 6 3.48 9.25 5.20
C ASP A 6 4.35 8.48 4.20
N ASP A 7 4.64 7.20 4.51
CA ASP A 7 5.53 6.39 3.70
C ASP A 7 5.05 4.94 3.58
N LEU A 8 4.71 4.55 2.35
CA LEU A 8 4.23 3.22 2.02
C LEU A 8 5.32 2.15 2.13
N ALA A 9 6.59 2.52 1.97
CA ALA A 9 7.69 1.59 2.18
C ALA A 9 7.86 1.29 3.68
N ALA A 10 7.68 2.29 4.54
CA ALA A 10 7.64 2.09 5.99
C ALA A 10 6.45 1.20 6.40
N PHE A 11 5.27 1.44 5.81
CA PHE A 11 4.08 0.61 6.03
C PHE A 11 4.31 -0.86 5.61
N ALA A 12 4.88 -1.09 4.42
CA ALA A 12 5.18 -2.43 3.92
C ALA A 12 6.18 -3.16 4.85
N LYS A 13 7.20 -2.45 5.31
CA LYS A 13 8.21 -2.98 6.23
C LYS A 13 7.61 -3.32 7.60
N ALA A 14 6.72 -2.47 8.12
CA ALA A 14 6.04 -2.71 9.40
C ALA A 14 5.11 -3.94 9.34
N ASN A 15 4.46 -4.17 8.19
CA ASN A 15 3.60 -5.33 7.96
C ASN A 15 4.36 -6.57 7.45
N SER A 16 5.70 -6.53 7.40
CA SER A 16 6.54 -7.62 6.85
C SER A 16 6.12 -8.09 5.45
N ILE A 17 5.57 -7.20 4.63
CA ILE A 17 5.10 -7.50 3.27
C ILE A 17 6.07 -6.97 2.21
N ASN A 18 6.20 -7.72 1.12
CA ASN A 18 7.07 -7.31 0.02
C ASN A 18 6.42 -6.15 -0.76
N TYR A 19 7.19 -5.09 -0.97
CA TYR A 19 6.79 -3.92 -1.76
C TYR A 19 6.31 -4.29 -3.17
N LYS A 20 6.82 -5.38 -3.75
CA LYS A 20 6.40 -5.90 -5.05
C LYS A 20 4.96 -6.38 -5.05
N ILE A 21 4.55 -7.07 -3.98
CA ILE A 21 3.18 -7.58 -3.80
C ILE A 21 2.23 -6.42 -3.50
N LEU A 22 2.64 -5.51 -2.62
CA LEU A 22 1.90 -4.28 -2.33
C LEU A 22 1.53 -3.52 -3.62
N LYS A 23 2.48 -3.37 -4.56
CA LYS A 23 2.29 -2.72 -5.86
C LYS A 23 1.49 -3.52 -6.90
N ILE A 24 1.34 -4.83 -6.71
CA ILE A 24 0.50 -5.67 -7.56
C ILE A 24 -0.96 -5.45 -7.19
N HIS A 25 -1.26 -5.48 -5.90
CA HIS A 25 -2.61 -5.25 -5.38
C HIS A 25 -3.03 -3.78 -5.48
N ASN A 26 -2.09 -2.85 -5.29
CA ASN A 26 -2.36 -1.42 -5.30
C ASN A 26 -1.68 -0.75 -6.50
N PRO A 27 -2.26 -0.83 -7.71
CA PRO A 27 -1.64 -0.31 -8.94
C PRO A 27 -1.39 1.21 -8.88
N TRP A 28 -2.17 1.93 -8.07
CA TRP A 28 -2.02 3.36 -7.81
C TRP A 28 -0.72 3.71 -7.07
N LEU A 29 -0.05 2.74 -6.42
CA LEU A 29 1.27 2.89 -5.80
C LEU A 29 2.45 2.77 -6.78
N ARG A 30 2.19 2.42 -8.04
CA ARG A 30 3.26 2.38 -9.05
C ARG A 30 3.69 3.75 -9.50
N GLU A 31 2.78 4.73 -9.43
CA GLU A 31 3.13 6.12 -9.69
C GLU A 31 3.93 6.69 -8.54
N ASN A 32 4.96 7.49 -8.83
CA ASN A 32 5.77 8.16 -7.81
C ASN A 32 4.99 9.19 -6.98
N LYS A 33 3.76 9.52 -7.39
CA LYS A 33 2.90 10.52 -6.77
C LYS A 33 1.45 10.05 -6.78
N LEU A 34 0.81 10.09 -5.62
CA LEU A 34 -0.61 9.82 -5.50
C LEU A 34 -1.39 11.07 -5.90
N ASN A 35 -1.97 11.09 -7.09
CA ASN A 35 -2.73 12.24 -7.58
C ASN A 35 -4.17 12.22 -7.03
N ASN A 36 -4.32 12.36 -5.70
CA ASN A 36 -5.61 12.32 -5.02
C ASN A 36 -6.32 13.69 -4.99
N LYS A 37 -6.44 14.36 -6.14
CA LYS A 37 -7.07 15.69 -6.21
C LYS A 37 -8.54 15.69 -5.78
N SER A 38 -9.20 14.54 -5.80
CA SER A 38 -10.61 14.39 -5.46
C SER A 38 -10.85 13.97 -4.00
N GLY A 39 -9.81 13.75 -3.19
CA GLY A 39 -9.97 13.28 -1.81
C GLY A 39 -10.54 11.87 -1.71
N LYS A 40 -10.30 11.01 -2.71
CA LYS A 40 -10.70 9.61 -2.68
C LYS A 40 -9.96 8.87 -1.57
N LEU A 41 -10.70 8.05 -0.83
CA LEU A 41 -10.13 7.07 0.07
C LEU A 41 -9.54 5.93 -0.76
N TYR A 42 -8.32 5.54 -0.40
CA TYR A 42 -7.65 4.38 -0.98
C TYR A 42 -7.48 3.36 0.12
N GLU A 43 -8.04 2.18 -0.11
CA GLU A 43 -7.81 1.02 0.76
C GLU A 43 -6.56 0.31 0.28
N ILE A 44 -5.63 0.06 1.20
CA ILE A 44 -4.44 -0.72 0.92
C ILE A 44 -4.78 -2.17 1.19
N GLU A 45 -4.85 -2.96 0.13
CA GLU A 45 -5.01 -4.40 0.27
C GLU A 45 -3.65 -5.02 0.61
N ILE A 46 -3.62 -5.75 1.73
CA ILE A 46 -2.47 -6.52 2.20
C ILE A 46 -2.84 -8.01 2.11
N PRO A 47 -2.06 -8.84 1.42
CA PRO A 47 -2.29 -10.28 1.43
C PRO A 47 -1.90 -10.88 2.78
N GLU A 48 -2.65 -11.87 3.23
CA GLU A 48 -2.32 -12.61 4.45
C GLU A 48 -0.97 -13.31 4.32
N ASN A 49 -0.23 -13.34 5.44
CA ASN A 49 1.07 -13.97 5.51
C ASN A 49 0.95 -15.46 5.13
N GLY A 50 1.54 -15.86 3.99
CA GLY A 50 1.42 -17.20 3.41
C GLY A 50 0.58 -17.30 2.13
N TYR A 51 0.06 -16.19 1.58
CA TYR A 51 -0.75 -16.23 0.34
C TYR A 51 0.00 -16.75 -0.91
N TYR A 52 1.34 -16.76 -0.87
CA TYR A 52 2.20 -17.21 -1.96
C TYR A 52 3.11 -18.41 -1.58
N ASP A 53 2.87 -19.05 -0.43
CA ASP A 53 3.56 -20.29 -0.04
C ASP A 53 3.06 -21.51 -0.86
#